data_AF-A0A0A1GX91-F1
#
_entry.id   AF-A0A0A1GX91-F1
#
_cell.length_a   1.000
_cell.length_b   1.000
_cell.length_c   1.000
_cell.angle_alpha   90.00
_cell.angle_beta   90.00
_cell.angle_gamma   90.00
#
_symmetry.space_group_name_H-M   'P 1'
#
loop_
_entity.id
_entity.type
_entity.pdbx_description
1 polymer ?
#
loop_
_entity_poly.entity_id
_entity_poly.type
_entity_poly.pdbx_seq_one_letter_code
_entity_poly.pdbx_strand_id
1 'polypeptide(L)'
;MNNETKRDVFERALTEWYDLIFKVGGQGNEAYGYCEFDVTLSKYEKDYDAALPDDLPVIPKAVGEILQSAYGQTNLLGVLDTAKNGYKVSYTLAWIIAYQNTFASAWVLGVWRVEETGEIVKLEVDK
;
A
#
# COMPACT_ATOMS: atom_id res chain seq x y z
N MET A 1 -3.18 8.98 -11.63
CA MET A 1 -3.15 8.48 -10.24
C MET A 1 -1.87 8.95 -9.61
N ASN A 2 -1.92 9.53 -8.41
CA ASN A 2 -0.70 9.84 -7.66
C ASN A 2 -0.24 8.52 -7.02
N ASN A 3 0.96 8.05 -7.34
CA ASN A 3 1.54 6.84 -6.72
C ASN A 3 2.17 7.16 -5.37
N GLU A 4 1.63 8.17 -4.70
CA GLU A 4 2.12 8.69 -3.43
C GLU A 4 1.88 7.63 -2.34
N THR A 5 2.90 7.39 -1.54
CA THR A 5 2.85 6.50 -0.38
C THR A 5 2.42 7.26 0.86
N LYS A 6 2.01 6.53 1.90
CA LYS A 6 1.70 7.12 3.21
C LYS A 6 2.91 7.86 3.78
N ARG A 7 4.13 7.40 3.50
CA ARG A 7 5.37 8.09 3.86
C ARG A 7 5.51 9.42 3.17
N ASP A 8 5.26 9.47 1.87
CA ASP A 8 5.37 10.72 1.10
C ASP A 8 4.39 11.77 1.67
N VAL A 9 3.14 11.39 1.94
CA VAL A 9 2.17 12.30 2.57
C VAL A 9 2.64 12.77 3.95
N PHE A 10 3.17 11.85 4.75
CA PHE A 10 3.70 12.19 6.08
C PHE A 10 4.88 13.15 6.00
N GLU A 11 5.81 12.95 5.07
CA GLU A 11 6.97 13.84 4.88
C GLU A 11 6.54 15.25 4.42
N ARG A 12 5.51 15.37 3.57
CA ARG A 12 4.93 16.68 3.22
C ARG A 12 4.31 17.37 4.44
N ALA A 13 3.52 16.65 5.23
CA ALA A 13 2.88 17.17 6.43
C ALA A 13 3.92 17.65 7.46
N LEU A 14 4.98 16.85 7.64
CA LEU A 14 6.09 17.15 8.54
C LEU A 14 6.86 18.40 8.06
N THR A 15 7.14 18.50 6.77
CA THR A 15 7.82 19.65 6.17
C THR A 15 7.03 20.95 6.37
N GLU A 16 5.73 20.94 6.08
CA GLU A 16 4.88 22.12 6.27
C GLU A 16 4.79 22.52 7.74
N TRP A 17 4.72 21.55 8.65
CA TRP A 17 4.74 21.83 10.08
C TRP A 17 6.07 22.44 10.56
N TYR A 18 7.20 21.93 10.08
CA TYR A 18 8.50 22.53 10.38
C TYR A 18 8.58 23.98 9.87
N ASP A 19 8.13 24.24 8.64
CA ASP A 19 8.10 25.59 8.09
C ASP A 19 7.24 26.54 8.93
N LEU A 20 6.11 26.07 9.47
CA LEU A 20 5.26 26.85 10.37
C LEU A 20 5.99 27.17 11.68
N ILE A 21 6.61 26.16 12.32
CA ILE A 21 7.40 26.37 13.54
C ILE A 21 8.51 27.40 13.33
N PHE A 22 9.28 27.28 12.25
CA PHE A 22 10.37 28.21 11.95
C PHE A 22 9.87 29.63 11.64
N LYS A 23 8.71 29.78 10.99
CA LYS A 23 8.09 31.10 10.71
C LYS A 23 7.63 31.84 11.96
N VAL A 24 7.15 31.13 12.98
CA VAL A 24 6.68 31.75 14.23
C VAL A 24 7.85 32.18 15.14
N GLY A 25 9.09 31.79 14.79
CA GLY A 25 10.30 32.26 15.47
C GLY A 25 10.50 31.70 16.88
N GLY A 26 9.68 30.72 17.30
CA GLY A 26 9.84 30.03 18.57
C GLY A 26 11.06 29.10 18.53
N GLN A 27 11.91 29.15 19.55
CA GLN A 27 12.99 28.19 19.76
C GLN A 27 12.62 27.24 20.90
N GLY A 28 12.95 25.95 20.74
CA GLY A 28 12.74 24.94 21.79
C GLY A 28 11.27 24.57 22.03
N ASN A 29 10.97 24.01 23.21
CA ASN A 29 9.63 23.48 23.57
C ASN A 29 8.50 24.54 23.54
N GLU A 30 8.83 25.83 23.52
CA GLU A 30 7.87 26.94 23.53
C GLU A 30 7.21 27.17 22.15
N ALA A 31 7.85 26.75 21.06
CA ALA A 31 7.31 26.87 19.70
C ALA A 31 6.18 25.86 19.41
N TYR A 32 6.27 24.68 20.03
CA TYR A 32 5.32 23.58 19.86
C TYR A 32 3.92 23.89 20.41
N GLY A 33 3.78 24.93 21.25
CA GLY A 33 2.50 25.42 21.75
C GLY A 33 1.82 26.47 20.88
N TYR A 34 2.51 27.05 19.89
CA TYR A 34 1.96 28.10 19.00
C TYR A 34 1.42 27.54 17.68
N CYS A 35 1.93 26.38 17.23
CA CYS A 35 1.52 25.73 16.00
C CYS A 35 0.82 24.41 16.35
N GLU A 36 -0.51 24.39 16.38
CA GLU A 36 -1.25 23.15 16.55
C GLU A 36 -0.98 22.24 15.34
N PHE A 37 -0.29 21.11 15.59
CA PHE A 37 -0.03 20.10 14.57
C PHE A 37 -1.33 19.54 13.96
N ASP A 38 -2.43 19.61 14.72
CA ASP A 38 -3.77 19.16 14.32
C ASP A 38 -4.30 19.84 13.05
N VAL A 39 -4.13 21.16 12.92
CA VAL A 39 -4.63 21.90 11.74
C VAL A 39 -3.87 21.49 10.47
N THR A 40 -2.56 21.26 10.60
CA THR A 40 -1.74 20.74 9.50
C THR A 40 -2.13 19.29 9.18
N LEU A 41 -2.28 18.42 10.19
CA LEU A 41 -2.70 17.03 10.02
C LEU A 41 -4.03 16.92 9.27
N SER A 42 -5.06 17.68 9.67
CA SER A 42 -6.39 17.63 9.04
C SER A 42 -6.37 17.99 7.54
N LYS A 43 -5.39 18.78 7.09
CA LYS A 43 -5.19 19.07 5.67
C LYS A 43 -4.76 17.82 4.88
N TYR A 44 -3.97 16.95 5.48
CA TYR A 44 -3.36 15.78 4.85
C TYR A 44 -4.14 14.48 5.06
N GLU A 45 -5.16 14.45 5.91
CA GLU A 45 -5.97 13.25 6.19
C GLU A 45 -6.51 12.59 4.91
N LYS A 46 -7.13 13.38 4.02
CA LYS A 46 -7.68 12.85 2.76
C LYS A 46 -6.61 12.29 1.82
N ASP A 47 -5.46 12.95 1.77
CA ASP A 47 -4.33 12.51 0.95
C ASP A 47 -3.73 11.22 1.53
N TYR A 48 -3.61 11.13 2.86
CA TYR A 48 -3.08 9.97 3.57
C TYR A 48 -3.99 8.75 3.41
N ASP A 49 -5.30 8.94 3.49
CA ASP A 49 -6.29 7.90 3.26
C ASP A 49 -6.27 7.38 1.81
N ALA A 50 -6.04 8.26 0.84
CA ALA A 50 -5.95 7.90 -0.57
C ALA A 50 -4.59 7.30 -0.97
N ALA A 51 -3.53 7.56 -0.18
CA ALA A 51 -2.17 7.13 -0.47
C ALA A 51 -1.96 5.62 -0.30
N LEU A 52 -0.98 5.12 -1.06
CA LEU A 52 -0.59 3.72 -1.07
C LEU A 52 0.17 3.33 0.22
N PRO A 53 0.09 2.07 0.67
CA PRO A 53 1.01 1.55 1.67
C PRO A 53 2.47 1.70 1.23
N ASP A 54 3.37 1.95 2.17
CA ASP A 54 4.80 2.13 1.88
C ASP A 54 5.43 0.83 1.35
N ASP A 55 5.08 -0.30 1.97
CA ASP A 55 5.63 -1.62 1.67
C ASP A 55 4.65 -2.43 0.82
N LEU A 56 4.44 -1.98 -0.42
CA LEU A 56 3.62 -2.74 -1.37
C LEU A 56 4.23 -4.12 -1.64
N PRO A 57 3.42 -5.19 -1.63
CA PRO A 57 3.89 -6.51 -1.99
C PRO A 57 4.35 -6.51 -3.45
N VAL A 58 5.49 -7.15 -3.71
CA VAL A 58 6.03 -7.33 -5.06
C VAL A 58 5.71 -8.75 -5.50
N ILE A 59 4.95 -8.89 -6.59
CA ILE A 59 4.56 -10.21 -7.10
C ILE A 59 4.80 -10.29 -8.62
N PRO A 60 5.13 -11.48 -9.15
CA PRO A 60 5.24 -11.68 -10.59
C PRO A 60 3.93 -11.35 -11.30
N LYS A 61 4.01 -10.85 -12.53
CA LYS A 61 2.83 -10.50 -13.35
C LYS A 61 1.83 -11.65 -13.43
N ALA A 62 2.31 -12.86 -13.72
CA ALA A 62 1.48 -14.06 -13.85
C ALA A 62 0.73 -14.41 -12.55
N VAL A 63 1.32 -14.11 -11.39
CA VAL A 63 0.65 -14.28 -10.09
C VAL A 63 -0.42 -13.21 -9.88
N GLY A 64 -0.12 -11.96 -10.26
CA GLY A 64 -1.09 -10.87 -10.25
C GLY A 64 -2.31 -11.14 -11.11
N GLU A 65 -2.16 -11.79 -12.27
CA GLU A 65 -3.26 -12.20 -13.14
C GLU A 65 -4.18 -13.26 -12.47
N ILE A 66 -3.60 -14.21 -11.71
CA ILE A 66 -4.40 -15.14 -10.87
C ILE A 66 -5.17 -14.36 -9.81
N LEU A 67 -4.51 -13.41 -9.15
CA LEU A 67 -5.15 -12.59 -8.12
C LEU A 67 -6.34 -11.82 -8.70
N GLN A 68 -6.15 -11.11 -9.82
CA GLN A 68 -7.20 -10.35 -10.51
C GLN A 68 -8.38 -11.22 -10.93
N SER A 69 -8.13 -12.41 -11.50
CA SER A 69 -9.20 -13.31 -11.94
C SER A 69 -9.93 -13.96 -10.77
N ALA A 70 -9.26 -14.19 -9.64
CA ALA A 70 -9.85 -14.78 -8.44
C ALA A 70 -10.59 -13.76 -7.57
N TYR A 71 -10.18 -12.48 -7.60
CA TYR A 71 -10.74 -11.45 -6.73
C TYR A 71 -12.23 -11.22 -7.05
N GLY A 72 -13.08 -11.28 -6.02
CA GLY A 72 -14.54 -11.20 -6.17
C GLY A 72 -15.22 -12.47 -6.69
N GLN A 73 -14.47 -13.43 -7.27
CA GLN A 73 -14.99 -14.71 -7.76
C GLN A 73 -14.80 -15.85 -6.73
N THR A 74 -13.75 -15.78 -5.93
CA THR A 74 -13.46 -16.74 -4.86
C THR A 74 -12.83 -16.02 -3.67
N ASN A 75 -12.53 -16.76 -2.61
CA ASN A 75 -11.84 -16.25 -1.43
C ASN A 75 -10.37 -16.71 -1.41
N LEU A 76 -9.57 -16.07 -0.54
CA LEU A 76 -8.15 -16.37 -0.38
C LEU A 76 -7.90 -17.86 -0.10
N LEU A 77 -8.74 -18.51 0.71
CA LEU A 77 -8.61 -19.93 1.02
C LEU A 77 -8.74 -20.80 -0.24
N GLY A 78 -9.70 -20.50 -1.13
CA GLY A 78 -9.89 -21.24 -2.38
C GLY A 78 -8.68 -21.16 -3.31
N VAL A 79 -8.03 -19.99 -3.38
CA VAL A 79 -6.80 -19.82 -4.17
C VAL A 79 -5.64 -20.59 -3.55
N LEU A 80 -5.46 -20.53 -2.23
CA LEU A 80 -4.39 -21.25 -1.53
C LEU A 80 -4.57 -22.77 -1.60
N ASP A 81 -5.81 -23.27 -1.49
CA ASP A 81 -6.10 -24.69 -1.65
C ASP A 81 -5.83 -25.17 -3.09
N THR A 82 -6.22 -24.37 -4.09
CA THR A 82 -5.88 -24.63 -5.50
C THR A 82 -4.37 -24.67 -5.71
N ALA A 83 -3.63 -23.72 -5.15
CA ALA A 83 -2.18 -23.67 -5.25
C ALA A 83 -1.52 -24.90 -4.61
N LYS A 84 -2.03 -25.34 -3.45
CA LYS A 84 -1.54 -26.52 -2.72
C LYS A 84 -1.79 -27.82 -3.50
N ASN A 85 -2.96 -27.97 -4.09
CA ASN A 85 -3.36 -29.21 -4.77
C ASN A 85 -2.89 -29.28 -6.25
N GLY A 86 -2.67 -28.12 -6.90
CA GLY A 86 -2.25 -27.99 -8.30
C GLY A 86 -0.73 -27.94 -8.55
N TYR A 87 0.08 -28.09 -7.50
CA TYR A 87 1.54 -27.85 -7.47
C TYR A 87 2.37 -28.52 -8.60
N LYS A 88 1.88 -29.59 -9.23
CA LYS A 88 2.64 -30.32 -10.27
C LYS A 88 2.62 -29.71 -11.67
N VAL A 89 1.77 -28.71 -11.97
CA VAL A 89 1.55 -28.27 -13.37
C VAL A 89 1.89 -26.79 -13.64
N SER A 90 1.93 -25.92 -12.61
CA SER A 90 2.08 -24.47 -12.82
C SER A 90 3.13 -23.83 -11.92
N TYR A 91 4.09 -23.14 -12.54
CA TYR A 91 5.06 -22.28 -11.86
C TYR A 91 4.38 -21.25 -10.94
N THR A 92 3.27 -20.67 -11.40
CA THR A 92 2.54 -19.64 -10.65
C THR A 92 1.96 -20.17 -9.35
N LEU A 93 1.43 -21.40 -9.35
CA LEU A 93 0.90 -22.04 -8.14
C LEU A 93 2.02 -22.41 -7.16
N ALA A 94 3.17 -22.88 -7.67
CA ALA A 94 4.34 -23.11 -6.84
C ALA A 94 4.86 -21.82 -6.18
N TRP A 95 4.83 -20.70 -6.91
CA TRP A 95 5.17 -19.38 -6.36
C TRP A 95 4.23 -18.98 -5.22
N ILE A 96 2.90 -19.12 -5.42
CA ILE A 96 1.91 -18.77 -4.38
C ILE A 96 2.16 -19.55 -3.08
N ILE A 97 2.54 -20.82 -3.17
CA ILE A 97 2.88 -21.62 -1.98
C ILE A 97 4.16 -21.14 -1.31
N ALA A 98 5.22 -20.90 -2.09
CA ALA A 98 6.50 -20.45 -1.55
C ALA A 98 6.41 -19.04 -0.93
N TYR A 99 5.57 -18.17 -1.48
CA TYR A 99 5.43 -16.76 -1.11
C TYR A 99 4.02 -16.41 -0.63
N GLN A 100 3.37 -17.34 0.07
CA GLN A 100 1.96 -17.22 0.50
C GLN A 100 1.67 -15.96 1.32
N ASN A 101 2.61 -15.49 2.13
CA ASN A 101 2.44 -14.26 2.92
C ASN A 101 2.42 -13.03 2.01
N THR A 102 3.32 -12.95 1.02
CA THR A 102 3.34 -11.86 0.04
C THR A 102 2.07 -11.87 -0.81
N PHE A 103 1.63 -13.06 -1.24
CA PHE A 103 0.36 -13.22 -1.96
C PHE A 103 -0.84 -12.76 -1.12
N ALA A 104 -0.92 -13.20 0.14
CA ALA A 104 -2.00 -12.83 1.05
C ALA A 104 -2.02 -11.32 1.33
N SER A 105 -0.86 -10.68 1.48
CA SER A 105 -0.77 -9.22 1.61
C SER A 105 -1.30 -8.52 0.37
N ALA A 106 -0.91 -8.95 -0.84
CA ALA A 106 -1.43 -8.40 -2.09
C ALA A 106 -2.95 -8.56 -2.21
N TRP A 107 -3.46 -9.71 -1.77
CA TRP A 107 -4.90 -9.99 -1.74
C TRP A 107 -5.65 -9.05 -0.80
N VAL A 108 -5.19 -8.92 0.44
CA VAL A 108 -5.87 -8.11 1.47
C VAL A 108 -5.81 -6.62 1.12
N LEU A 109 -4.66 -6.14 0.65
CA LEU A 109 -4.48 -4.75 0.26
C LEU A 109 -5.20 -4.43 -1.06
N GLY A 110 -5.42 -5.42 -1.92
CA GLY A 110 -5.94 -5.22 -3.27
C GLY A 110 -5.02 -4.37 -4.14
N VAL A 111 -3.74 -4.24 -3.76
CA VAL A 111 -2.75 -3.44 -4.48
C VAL A 111 -1.36 -4.07 -4.33
N TRP A 112 -0.57 -4.05 -5.41
CA TRP A 112 0.78 -4.61 -5.45
C TRP A 112 1.63 -3.94 -6.52
N ARG A 113 2.93 -4.23 -6.47
CA ARG A 113 3.90 -3.88 -7.50
C ARG A 113 4.26 -5.11 -8.34
N VAL A 114 4.26 -4.97 -9.66
CA VAL A 114 4.67 -6.02 -10.59
C VAL A 114 6.19 -6.16 -10.53
N GLU A 115 6.69 -7.36 -10.30
CA GLU A 115 8.12 -7.64 -10.14
C GLU A 115 8.92 -7.26 -11.39
N GLU A 116 8.39 -7.55 -12.57
CA GLU A 116 9.11 -7.40 -13.84
C GLU A 116 9.18 -5.96 -14.33
N THR A 117 8.20 -5.12 -13.99
CA THR A 117 8.06 -3.75 -14.55
C THR A 117 8.08 -2.65 -13.50
N GLY A 118 7.87 -2.99 -12.22
CA GLY A 118 7.64 -2.01 -11.15
C GLY A 118 6.28 -1.31 -11.23
N GLU A 119 5.40 -1.72 -12.15
CA GLU A 119 4.06 -1.16 -12.29
C GLU A 119 3.20 -1.43 -11.05
N ILE A 120 2.43 -0.44 -10.60
CA ILE A 120 1.51 -0.60 -9.47
C ILE A 120 0.14 -0.97 -10.03
N VAL A 121 -0.38 -2.10 -9.58
CA VAL A 121 -1.70 -2.61 -9.95
C VAL A 121 -2.60 -2.54 -8.73
N LYS A 122 -3.80 -1.98 -8.92
CA LYS A 122 -4.84 -1.86 -7.89
C LYS A 122 -6.13 -2.52 -8.38
N LEU A 123 -6.77 -3.29 -7.52
CA LEU A 123 -8.10 -3.82 -7.74
C LEU A 123 -9.12 -2.74 -7.43
N GLU A 124 -9.97 -2.43 -8.41
CA GLU A 124 -11.18 -1.65 -8.19
C GLU A 124 -12.20 -2.57 -7.53
N VAL A 125 -12.62 -2.25 -6.31
CA VAL A 125 -13.78 -2.91 -5.71
C VAL A 125 -14.99 -2.19 -6.27
N ASP A 126 -15.72 -2.81 -7.19
CA ASP A 126 -17.08 -2.36 -7.53
C ASP A 126 -17.89 -2.38 -6.23
N LYS A 127 -18.27 -1.17 -5.76
CA LYS A 127 -19.11 -0.97 -4.57
C LYS A 127 -20.57 -1.27 -4.87
#